data_AF-A0AA41SGU9-F1
#
_entry.id   AF-A0AA41SGU9-F1
#
_cell.length_a   1.000
_cell.length_b   1.000
_cell.length_c   1.000
_cell.angle_alpha   90.00
_cell.angle_beta   90.00
_cell.angle_gamma   90.00
#
_symmetry.space_group_name_H-M   'P 1'
#
loop_
_entity.id
_entity.type
_entity.pdbx_description
1 polymer ?
#
loop_
_entity_poly.entity_id
_entity_poly.type
_entity_poly.pdbx_seq_one_letter_code
_entity_poly.pdbx_strand_id
1 'polypeptide(L)'
;MCELLDETNYLLWRCDVDLVLGSQGLRHYVDTKVPIPPTETLDPIRNKLIPNPEYEEWVKTDQYILTEMRRTITEPMLNQINGLKTSREVWTHFEKSYFDEHSVKIPELRQRLLTLRKGDLAVPTYFAQIFKIRNVLWFLGHSVSEDDSVRCALGGLGHEYDGFVQGKHFSWVFFTQLRNG
;
A
#
# COMPACT_ATOMS: atom_id res chain seq x y z
N MET A 1 7.22 -3.38 15.50
CA MET A 1 6.01 -4.22 15.63
C MET A 1 5.05 -3.70 14.58
N CYS A 2 4.76 -4.47 13.52
CA CYS A 2 3.78 -4.03 12.52
C CYS A 2 2.42 -3.91 13.18
N GLU A 3 1.72 -2.80 12.96
CA GLU A 3 0.33 -2.67 13.39
C GLU A 3 -0.51 -3.71 12.67
N LEU A 4 -1.48 -4.31 13.38
CA LEU A 4 -2.38 -5.28 12.77
C LEU A 4 -3.30 -4.55 11.77
N LEU A 5 -3.57 -5.18 10.62
CA LEU A 5 -4.50 -4.64 9.61
C LEU A 5 -5.88 -4.44 10.22
N ASP A 6 -6.39 -3.22 10.13
CA ASP A 6 -7.76 -2.80 10.41
C ASP A 6 -8.34 -2.01 9.23
N GLU A 7 -9.55 -1.50 9.40
CA GLU A 7 -10.30 -0.77 8.36
C GLU A 7 -9.64 0.55 7.92
N THR A 8 -8.65 1.04 8.67
CA THR A 8 -8.10 2.39 8.52
C THR A 8 -6.64 2.44 8.07
N ASN A 9 -5.91 1.32 8.18
CA ASN A 9 -4.46 1.30 8.04
C ASN A 9 -3.93 0.44 6.87
N TYR A 10 -4.79 0.00 5.95
CA TYR A 10 -4.41 -0.86 4.82
C TYR A 10 -3.12 -0.45 4.08
N LEU A 11 -2.93 0.82 3.76
CA LEU A 11 -1.73 1.26 3.03
C LEU A 11 -0.43 1.07 3.82
N LEU A 12 -0.49 1.21 5.16
CA LEU A 12 0.66 0.97 6.03
C LEU A 12 0.94 -0.53 6.12
N TRP A 13 -0.10 -1.32 6.41
CA TRP A 13 -0.01 -2.78 6.44
C TRP A 13 0.54 -3.34 5.12
N ARG A 14 0.04 -2.86 3.97
CA ARG A 14 0.51 -3.26 2.65
C ARG A 14 2.00 -2.98 2.50
N CYS A 15 2.46 -1.79 2.88
CA CYS A 15 3.86 -1.42 2.80
C CYS A 15 4.76 -2.34 3.64
N ASP A 16 4.34 -2.64 4.87
CA ASP A 16 5.07 -3.51 5.78
C ASP A 16 5.14 -4.95 5.25
N VAL A 17 4.02 -5.51 4.80
CA VAL A 17 3.97 -6.86 4.22
C VAL A 17 4.79 -6.94 2.93
N ASP A 18 4.72 -5.92 2.07
CA ASP A 18 5.52 -5.85 0.84
C ASP A 18 7.03 -5.90 1.14
N LEU A 19 7.48 -5.17 2.17
CA LEU A 19 8.86 -5.15 2.64
C LEU A 19 9.31 -6.53 3.15
N VAL A 20 8.47 -7.18 3.96
CA VAL A 20 8.76 -8.53 4.48
C VAL A 20 8.88 -9.54 3.35
N LEU A 21 7.91 -9.57 2.43
CA LEU A 21 7.94 -10.48 1.29
C LEU A 21 9.13 -10.19 0.37
N GLY A 22 9.43 -8.92 0.12
CA GLY A 22 10.58 -8.49 -0.68
C GLY A 22 11.91 -8.95 -0.07
N SER A 23 12.08 -8.81 1.24
CA SER A 23 13.31 -9.22 1.96
C SER A 23 13.61 -10.72 1.87
N GLN A 24 12.58 -11.54 1.62
CA GLN A 24 12.68 -13.00 1.50
C GLN A 24 12.57 -13.49 0.04
N GLY A 25 12.44 -12.59 -0.93
CA GLY A 25 12.22 -12.95 -2.33
C GLY A 25 10.84 -13.57 -2.62
N LEU A 26 9.88 -13.46 -1.70
CA LEU A 26 8.56 -14.09 -1.76
C LEU A 26 7.48 -13.20 -2.40
N ARG A 27 7.83 -11.99 -2.86
CA ARG A 27 6.87 -11.02 -3.40
C ARG A 27 6.06 -11.54 -4.61
N HIS A 28 6.62 -12.47 -5.37
CA HIS A 28 5.98 -13.06 -6.54
C HIS A 28 4.77 -13.95 -6.22
N TYR A 29 4.64 -14.44 -4.97
CA TYR A 29 3.46 -15.24 -4.56
C TYR A 29 2.16 -14.44 -4.63
N VAL A 30 2.21 -13.16 -4.24
CA VAL A 30 1.05 -12.27 -4.24
C VAL A 30 0.89 -11.44 -5.52
N ASP A 31 1.80 -11.57 -6.48
CA ASP A 31 1.70 -10.89 -7.77
C ASP A 31 0.76 -11.63 -8.72
N THR A 32 -0.32 -10.98 -9.13
CA THR A 32 -1.30 -11.52 -10.08
C THR A 32 -0.75 -11.71 -11.49
N LYS A 33 0.38 -11.07 -11.82
CA LYS A 33 1.06 -11.20 -13.12
C LYS A 33 1.94 -12.44 -13.21
N VAL A 34 2.31 -13.03 -12.07
CA VAL A 34 3.12 -14.24 -12.02
C VAL A 34 2.19 -15.46 -12.05
N PRO A 35 2.27 -16.33 -13.06
CA PRO A 35 1.41 -17.50 -13.12
C PRO A 35 1.70 -18.46 -11.96
N ILE A 36 0.66 -19.09 -11.44
CA ILE A 36 0.79 -20.21 -10.50
C ILE A 36 1.22 -21.43 -11.32
N PRO A 37 2.20 -22.24 -10.85
CA PRO A 37 2.55 -23.47 -11.54
C PRO A 37 1.32 -24.37 -11.78
N PRO A 38 1.23 -25.06 -12.92
CA PRO A 38 0.11 -25.96 -13.17
C PRO A 38 0.16 -27.16 -12.22
N THR A 39 -0.99 -27.72 -11.87
CA THR A 39 -1.08 -28.89 -10.96
C THR A 39 -0.43 -30.15 -11.52
N GLU A 40 -0.34 -30.23 -12.84
CA GLU A 40 0.24 -31.36 -13.57
C GLU A 40 1.27 -30.87 -14.59
N THR A 41 2.24 -31.72 -14.89
CA THR A 41 3.26 -31.49 -15.92
C THR A 41 3.45 -32.77 -16.76
N LEU A 42 4.03 -32.64 -17.94
CA LEU A 42 4.26 -33.76 -18.83
C LEU A 42 5.51 -34.53 -18.42
N ASP A 43 5.38 -35.85 -18.22
CA ASP A 43 6.53 -36.75 -18.07
C ASP A 43 7.27 -36.83 -19.43
N PRO A 44 8.54 -36.36 -19.51
CA PRO A 44 9.28 -36.29 -20.77
C PRO A 44 9.62 -37.68 -21.33
N ILE A 45 9.56 -38.73 -20.51
CA ILE A 45 9.87 -40.11 -20.90
C ILE A 45 8.59 -40.85 -21.28
N ARG A 46 7.54 -40.69 -20.47
CA ARG A 46 6.29 -41.47 -20.63
C ARG A 46 5.22 -40.77 -21.46
N ASN A 47 5.40 -39.48 -21.77
CA ASN A 47 4.42 -38.64 -22.45
C ASN A 47 3.03 -38.69 -21.78
N LYS A 48 3.01 -38.68 -20.44
CA LYS A 48 1.80 -38.72 -19.61
C LYS A 48 1.79 -37.54 -18.66
N LEU A 49 0.61 -37.05 -18.31
CA LEU A 49 0.46 -36.06 -17.24
C LEU A 49 0.77 -36.72 -15.90
N ILE A 50 1.63 -36.05 -15.12
CA ILE A 50 2.01 -36.42 -13.76
C ILE A 50 1.85 -35.21 -12.85
N PRO A 51 1.67 -35.38 -11.53
CA PRO A 51 1.67 -34.27 -10.58
C PRO A 51 2.92 -33.40 -10.75
N ASN A 52 2.75 -32.09 -10.69
CA ASN A 52 3.85 -31.14 -10.84
C ASN A 52 4.55 -30.87 -9.49
N PRO A 53 5.82 -31.26 -9.30
CA PRO A 53 6.54 -30.98 -8.06
C PRO A 53 6.66 -29.48 -7.75
N GLU A 54 6.73 -28.62 -8.78
CA GLU A 54 6.80 -27.17 -8.60
C GLU A 54 5.50 -26.60 -8.00
N TYR A 55 4.34 -27.17 -8.36
CA TYR A 55 3.08 -26.79 -7.77
C TYR A 55 3.02 -27.18 -6.29
N GLU A 56 3.49 -28.37 -5.94
CA GLU A 56 3.53 -28.82 -4.53
C GLU A 56 4.45 -27.93 -3.67
N GLU A 57 5.60 -27.54 -4.19
CA GLU A 57 6.51 -26.61 -3.51
C GLU A 57 5.91 -25.20 -3.38
N TRP A 58 5.29 -24.72 -4.46
CA TRP A 58 4.58 -23.45 -4.46
C TRP A 58 3.48 -23.43 -3.40
N VAL A 59 2.65 -24.48 -3.32
CA VAL A 59 1.57 -24.57 -2.32
C VAL A 59 2.12 -24.52 -0.90
N LYS A 60 3.20 -25.25 -0.59
CA LYS A 60 3.80 -25.23 0.75
C LYS A 60 4.25 -23.83 1.16
N THR A 61 4.89 -23.12 0.24
CA THR A 61 5.38 -21.76 0.49
C THR A 61 4.24 -20.76 0.58
N ASP A 62 3.25 -20.85 -0.30
CA ASP A 62 2.06 -19.99 -0.27
C ASP A 62 1.27 -20.16 1.04
N GLN A 63 1.11 -21.39 1.54
CA GLN A 63 0.42 -21.64 2.83
C GLN A 63 1.21 -21.07 4.03
N TYR A 64 2.54 -21.10 3.98
CA TYR A 64 3.37 -20.42 4.97
C TYR A 64 3.11 -18.90 4.94
N ILE A 65 3.18 -18.27 3.76
CA ILE A 65 2.93 -16.84 3.59
C ILE A 65 1.52 -16.47 4.08
N LEU A 66 0.50 -17.24 3.69
CA LEU A 66 -0.88 -17.03 4.10
C LEU A 66 -1.01 -17.09 5.63
N THR A 67 -0.33 -18.04 6.29
CA THR A 67 -0.33 -18.15 7.75
C THR A 67 0.29 -16.91 8.40
N GLU A 68 1.45 -16.45 7.91
CA GLU A 68 2.10 -15.25 8.44
C GLU A 68 1.27 -13.99 8.19
N MET A 69 0.67 -13.83 7.00
CA MET A 69 -0.25 -12.72 6.72
C MET A 69 -1.41 -12.68 7.70
N ARG A 70 -2.05 -13.83 7.96
CA ARG A 70 -3.19 -13.92 8.89
C ARG A 70 -2.84 -13.47 10.31
N ARG A 71 -1.59 -13.63 10.76
CA ARG A 71 -1.13 -13.13 12.07
C ARG A 71 -1.02 -11.61 12.15
N THR A 72 -0.95 -10.94 11.01
CA THR A 72 -0.86 -9.48 10.91
C THR A 72 -2.21 -8.81 10.67
N ILE A 73 -3.31 -9.56 10.76
CA ILE A 73 -4.67 -9.09 10.44
C ILE A 73 -5.55 -9.20 11.68
N THR A 74 -6.33 -8.16 11.97
CA THR A 74 -7.29 -8.18 13.09
C THR A 74 -8.43 -9.17 12.84
N GLU A 75 -9.07 -9.64 13.91
CA GLU A 75 -10.19 -10.59 13.83
C GLU A 75 -11.36 -10.12 12.93
N PRO A 76 -11.82 -8.85 12.98
CA PRO A 76 -12.87 -8.38 12.08
C PRO A 76 -12.50 -8.48 10.60
N MET A 77 -11.24 -8.16 10.27
CA MET A 77 -10.70 -8.27 8.91
C MET A 77 -10.52 -9.73 8.49
N LEU A 78 -10.15 -10.64 9.41
CA LEU A 78 -10.06 -12.07 9.13
C LEU A 78 -11.39 -12.68 8.70
N ASN A 79 -12.52 -12.17 9.21
CA ASN A 79 -13.85 -12.62 8.81
C ASN A 79 -14.18 -12.30 7.34
N GLN A 80 -13.60 -11.24 6.76
CA GLN A 80 -13.81 -10.87 5.36
C GLN A 80 -13.12 -11.81 4.38
N ILE A 81 -12.03 -12.44 4.81
CA ILE A 81 -11.20 -13.33 3.99
C ILE A 81 -11.45 -14.81 4.28
N ASN A 82 -12.55 -15.13 4.98
CA ASN A 82 -12.92 -16.50 5.26
C ASN A 82 -13.23 -17.24 3.94
N GLY A 83 -12.51 -18.33 3.67
CA GLY A 83 -12.63 -19.11 2.43
C GLY A 83 -11.61 -18.76 1.34
N LEU A 84 -10.82 -17.69 1.48
CA LEU A 84 -9.66 -17.45 0.62
C LEU A 84 -8.55 -18.44 0.95
N LYS A 85 -7.97 -19.08 -0.07
CA LYS A 85 -7.08 -20.24 0.08
C LYS A 85 -5.63 -19.92 -0.18
N THR A 86 -5.33 -18.81 -0.83
CA THR A 86 -3.96 -18.41 -1.20
C THR A 86 -3.58 -17.05 -0.65
N SER A 87 -2.28 -16.81 -0.46
CA SER A 87 -1.78 -15.49 -0.06
C SER A 87 -2.14 -14.40 -1.07
N ARG A 88 -2.15 -14.76 -2.36
CA ARG A 88 -2.55 -13.89 -3.47
C ARG A 88 -4.01 -13.46 -3.39
N GLU A 89 -4.92 -14.38 -3.08
CA GLU A 89 -6.34 -14.05 -2.93
C GLU A 89 -6.55 -13.06 -1.79
N VAL A 90 -5.91 -13.27 -0.64
CA VAL A 90 -5.98 -12.35 0.52
C VAL A 90 -5.43 -10.98 0.17
N TRP A 91 -4.25 -10.93 -0.44
CA TRP A 91 -3.62 -9.67 -0.89
C TRP A 91 -4.54 -8.89 -1.85
N THR A 92 -5.06 -9.57 -2.86
CA THR A 92 -5.91 -8.97 -3.90
C THR A 92 -7.26 -8.54 -3.32
N HIS A 93 -7.81 -9.31 -2.37
CA HIS A 93 -9.05 -8.95 -1.68
C HIS A 93 -8.92 -7.60 -0.97
N PHE A 94 -7.93 -7.43 -0.10
CA PHE A 94 -7.76 -6.16 0.61
C PHE A 94 -7.37 -5.01 -0.32
N GLU A 95 -6.56 -5.26 -1.35
CA GLU A 95 -6.25 -4.26 -2.38
C GLU A 95 -7.53 -3.75 -3.06
N LYS A 96 -8.40 -4.67 -3.48
CA LYS A 96 -9.66 -4.33 -4.12
C LYS A 96 -10.63 -3.64 -3.16
N SER A 97 -10.84 -4.19 -1.96
CA SER A 97 -11.74 -3.60 -0.97
C SER A 97 -11.34 -2.16 -0.64
N TYR A 98 -10.05 -1.91 -0.44
CA TYR A 98 -9.54 -0.56 -0.18
C TYR A 98 -9.74 0.37 -1.38
N PHE A 99 -9.45 -0.12 -2.59
CA PHE A 99 -9.66 0.64 -3.82
C PHE A 99 -11.14 1.02 -4.00
N ASP A 100 -12.05 0.06 -3.88
CA ASP A 100 -13.49 0.26 -4.07
C ASP A 100 -14.02 1.30 -3.06
N GLU A 101 -13.60 1.22 -1.80
CA GLU A 101 -14.02 2.16 -0.75
C GLU A 101 -13.51 3.61 -0.97
N HIS A 102 -12.30 3.76 -1.50
CA HIS A 102 -11.65 5.08 -1.59
C HIS A 102 -11.78 5.72 -2.98
N SER A 103 -12.04 4.94 -4.03
CA SER A 103 -12.18 5.45 -5.41
C SER A 103 -13.27 6.51 -5.54
N VAL A 104 -14.40 6.35 -4.84
CA VAL A 104 -15.50 7.33 -4.85
C VAL A 104 -15.12 8.65 -4.18
N LYS A 105 -14.11 8.64 -3.29
CA LYS A 105 -13.63 9.81 -2.53
C LYS A 105 -12.57 10.62 -3.28
N ILE A 106 -12.15 10.21 -4.48
CA ILE A 106 -11.08 10.89 -5.25
C ILE A 106 -11.32 12.40 -5.40
N PRO A 107 -12.52 12.89 -5.81
CA PRO A 107 -12.75 14.33 -5.95
C PRO A 107 -12.62 15.08 -4.62
N GLU A 108 -13.16 14.50 -3.55
CA GLU A 108 -13.06 15.05 -2.19
C GLU A 108 -11.61 15.12 -1.71
N LEU A 109 -10.83 14.05 -1.91
CA LEU A 109 -9.42 14.00 -1.54
C LEU A 109 -8.60 15.07 -2.27
N ARG A 110 -8.86 15.29 -3.57
CA ARG A 110 -8.23 16.36 -4.35
C ARG A 110 -8.60 17.74 -3.85
N GLN A 111 -9.89 17.97 -3.58
CA GLN A 111 -10.34 19.24 -3.02
C GLN A 111 -9.69 19.48 -1.66
N ARG A 112 -9.72 18.48 -0.77
CA ARG A 112 -9.12 18.54 0.55
C ARG A 112 -7.63 18.86 0.47
N LEU A 113 -6.89 18.29 -0.48
CA LEU A 113 -5.48 18.61 -0.69
C LEU A 113 -5.25 20.10 -1.00
N LEU A 114 -6.09 20.69 -1.86
CA LEU A 114 -5.98 22.10 -2.27
C LEU A 114 -6.41 23.06 -1.16
N THR A 115 -7.41 22.68 -0.37
CA THR A 115 -8.00 23.53 0.67
C THR A 115 -7.39 23.30 2.05
N LEU A 116 -6.54 22.28 2.24
CA LEU A 116 -5.93 22.03 3.54
C LEU A 116 -5.10 23.23 3.97
N ARG A 117 -5.30 23.65 5.22
CA ARG A 117 -4.54 24.72 5.86
C ARG A 117 -3.93 24.17 7.14
N LYS A 118 -2.74 24.66 7.49
CA LYS A 118 -2.10 24.39 8.76
C LYS A 118 -3.00 24.85 9.90
N GLY A 119 -3.51 26.08 9.82
CA GLY A 119 -4.33 26.67 10.90
C GLY A 119 -3.59 26.56 12.22
N ASP A 120 -4.24 26.02 13.24
CA ASP A 120 -3.65 25.80 14.57
C ASP A 120 -2.86 24.49 14.69
N LEU A 121 -2.76 23.68 13.63
CA LEU A 121 -2.00 22.44 13.65
C LEU A 121 -0.50 22.72 13.80
N ALA A 122 0.19 21.81 14.50
CA ALA A 122 1.63 21.72 14.44
C ALA A 122 2.07 21.36 13.01
N VAL A 123 3.22 21.88 12.58
CA VAL A 123 3.77 21.68 11.23
C VAL A 123 3.89 20.19 10.86
N PRO A 124 4.42 19.30 11.72
CA PRO A 124 4.52 17.87 11.38
C PRO A 124 3.15 17.22 11.16
N THR A 125 2.15 17.59 11.97
CA THR A 125 0.78 17.08 11.86
C THR A 125 0.11 17.53 10.56
N TYR A 126 0.32 18.79 10.16
CA TYR A 126 -0.18 19.32 8.89
C TYR A 126 0.41 18.55 7.70
N PHE A 127 1.74 18.36 7.67
CA PHE A 127 2.38 17.60 6.60
C PHE A 127 1.94 16.13 6.60
N ALA A 128 1.81 15.48 7.76
CA ALA A 128 1.32 14.11 7.85
C ALA A 128 -0.06 13.92 7.20
N GLN A 129 -0.96 14.90 7.34
CA GLN A 129 -2.26 14.87 6.65
C GLN A 129 -2.12 14.96 5.12
N ILE A 130 -1.23 15.82 4.62
CA ILE A 130 -0.94 15.91 3.18
C ILE A 130 -0.39 14.57 2.67
N PHE A 131 0.56 13.97 3.38
CA PHE A 131 1.12 12.66 3.03
C PHE A 131 0.03 11.59 2.97
N LYS A 132 -0.87 11.55 3.96
CA LYS A 132 -1.97 10.59 3.99
C LYS A 132 -2.84 10.72 2.74
N ILE A 133 -3.29 11.93 2.40
CA ILE A 133 -4.12 12.18 1.20
C ILE A 133 -3.37 11.79 -0.08
N ARG A 134 -2.10 12.20 -0.21
CA ARG A 134 -1.28 11.91 -1.39
C ARG A 134 -1.02 10.42 -1.58
N ASN A 135 -0.78 9.67 -0.51
CA ASN A 135 -0.57 8.23 -0.57
C ASN A 135 -1.83 7.49 -1.04
N VAL A 136 -3.01 7.89 -0.56
CA VAL A 136 -4.29 7.35 -1.03
C VAL A 136 -4.47 7.65 -2.52
N LEU A 137 -4.27 8.90 -2.94
CA LEU A 137 -4.38 9.29 -4.34
C LEU A 137 -3.39 8.54 -5.25
N TRP A 138 -2.14 8.37 -4.82
CA TRP A 138 -1.14 7.58 -5.54
C TRP A 138 -1.57 6.12 -5.71
N PHE A 139 -2.03 5.49 -4.63
CA PHE A 139 -2.50 4.11 -4.66
C PHE A 139 -3.67 3.92 -5.64
N LEU A 140 -4.60 4.87 -5.70
CA LEU A 140 -5.74 4.85 -6.61
C LEU A 140 -5.39 5.18 -8.07
N GLY A 141 -4.11 5.38 -8.41
CA GLY A 141 -3.67 5.73 -9.77
C GLY A 141 -3.84 7.22 -10.12
N HIS A 142 -4.08 8.08 -9.13
CA HIS A 142 -4.28 9.52 -9.28
C HIS A 142 -3.17 10.31 -8.58
N SER A 143 -1.91 9.92 -8.80
CA SER A 143 -0.75 10.55 -8.18
C SER A 143 -0.68 12.06 -8.44
N VAL A 144 -0.21 12.80 -7.45
CA VAL A 144 -0.01 14.25 -7.51
C VAL A 144 1.45 14.52 -7.87
N SER A 145 1.68 15.41 -8.82
CA SER A 145 3.03 15.81 -9.24
C SER A 145 3.82 16.40 -8.07
N GLU A 146 5.15 16.38 -8.17
CA GLU A 146 5.99 16.95 -7.12
C GLU A 146 5.72 18.45 -6.95
N ASP A 147 5.69 19.19 -8.05
CA ASP A 147 5.44 20.64 -8.07
C ASP A 147 4.07 21.00 -7.49
N ASP A 148 3.03 20.24 -7.84
CA ASP A 148 1.70 20.45 -7.26
C ASP A 148 1.67 20.14 -5.77
N SER A 149 2.39 19.10 -5.34
CA SER A 149 2.48 18.72 -3.92
C SER A 149 3.16 19.84 -3.11
N VAL A 150 4.27 20.38 -3.61
CA VAL A 150 4.99 21.51 -3.01
C VAL A 150 4.09 22.74 -2.97
N ARG A 151 3.43 23.09 -4.07
CA ARG A 151 2.52 24.24 -4.15
C ARG A 151 1.35 24.14 -3.17
N CYS A 152 0.71 22.98 -3.07
CA CYS A 152 -0.39 22.76 -2.13
C CYS A 152 0.08 22.88 -0.68
N ALA A 153 1.25 22.32 -0.36
CA ALA A 153 1.78 22.35 0.99
C ALA A 153 2.20 23.77 1.43
N LEU A 154 2.91 24.50 0.57
CA LEU A 154 3.33 25.87 0.86
C LEU A 154 2.13 26.81 0.98
N GLY A 155 1.12 26.66 0.11
CA GLY A 155 -0.09 27.49 0.12
C GLY A 155 -0.96 27.35 1.36
N GLY A 156 -0.74 26.33 2.20
CA GLY A 156 -1.48 26.14 3.44
C GLY A 156 -0.72 26.42 4.73
N LEU A 157 0.57 26.79 4.69
CA LEU A 157 1.37 27.02 5.90
C LEU A 157 0.95 28.24 6.72
N GLY A 158 0.43 29.28 6.07
CA GLY A 158 0.09 30.56 6.71
C GLY A 158 1.15 31.64 6.50
N HIS A 159 0.75 32.91 6.69
CA HIS A 159 1.59 34.08 6.42
C HIS A 159 2.85 34.14 7.30
N GLU A 160 2.82 33.51 8.47
CA GLU A 160 3.96 33.45 9.39
C GLU A 160 5.16 32.68 8.79
N TYR A 161 4.95 31.93 7.69
CA TYR A 161 6.01 31.24 6.95
C TYR A 161 6.39 31.92 5.62
N ASP A 162 5.79 33.06 5.25
CA ASP A 162 6.03 33.70 3.94
C ASP A 162 7.53 34.00 3.69
N GLY A 163 8.26 34.44 4.72
CA GLY A 163 9.70 34.67 4.65
C GLY A 163 10.56 33.41 4.52
N PHE A 164 10.03 32.25 4.93
CA PHE A 164 10.68 30.95 4.71
C PHE A 164 10.43 30.46 3.28
N VAL A 165 9.26 30.75 2.71
CA VAL A 165 8.87 30.38 1.34
C VAL A 165 9.61 31.21 0.29
N GLN A 166 9.76 32.51 0.53
CA GLN A 166 10.46 33.43 -0.37
C GLN A 166 11.98 33.28 -0.26
N GLY A 167 12.56 32.29 -0.96
CA GLY A 167 14.02 32.21 -1.09
C GLY A 167 14.61 30.81 -1.21
N LYS A 168 13.78 29.77 -1.25
CA LYS A 168 14.25 28.37 -1.36
C LYS A 168 13.50 27.62 -2.45
N HIS A 169 14.25 26.82 -3.20
CA HIS A 169 13.68 25.76 -4.02
C HIS A 169 13.36 24.58 -3.10
N PHE A 170 12.09 24.27 -2.90
CA PHE A 170 11.66 23.14 -2.09
C PHE A 170 11.45 21.93 -2.99
N SER A 171 12.06 20.80 -2.62
CA SER A 171 11.67 19.49 -3.16
C SER A 171 10.71 18.81 -2.21
N TRP A 172 9.95 17.84 -2.71
CA TRP A 172 9.07 17.05 -1.84
C TRP A 172 9.85 16.24 -0.81
N VAL A 173 11.09 15.87 -1.13
CA VAL A 173 12.02 15.19 -0.20
C VAL A 173 12.26 16.03 1.06
N PHE A 174 12.34 17.36 0.95
CA PHE A 174 12.47 18.23 2.12
C PHE A 174 11.29 18.08 3.10
N PHE A 175 10.06 18.01 2.57
CA PHE A 175 8.86 17.86 3.41
C PHE A 175 8.73 16.47 4.04
N THR A 176 9.34 15.44 3.44
CA THR A 176 9.39 14.11 4.08
C THR A 176 10.22 14.11 5.37
N GLN A 177 11.23 14.98 5.47
CA GLN A 177 12.06 15.12 6.68
C GLN A 177 11.31 15.86 7.80
N LEU A 178 10.54 16.89 7.46
CA LEU A 178 9.71 17.66 8.41
C LEU A 178 8.56 16.85 9.01
N ARG A 179 8.16 15.74 8.38
CA ARG A 179 7.20 14.79 8.95
C ARG A 179 7.80 13.99 10.11
N ASN A 180 9.12 13.74 10.08
CA ASN A 180 9.79 12.81 10.99
C ASN A 180 10.56 13.50 12.13
N GLY A 181 10.56 14.83 12.19
CA GLY A 181 11.19 15.64 13.24
C GLY A 181 10.16 16.37 14.08
#